data_AF-A0A023BVR7-F1
#
_entry.id   AF-A0A023BVR7-F1
#
_cell.length_a   1.000
_cell.length_b   1.000
_cell.length_c   1.000
_cell.angle_alpha   90.00
_cell.angle_beta   90.00
_cell.angle_gamma   90.00
#
_symmetry.space_group_name_H-M   'P 1'
#
loop_
_entity.id
_entity.type
_entity.pdbx_description
1 polymer ?
#
loop_
_entity_poly.entity_id
_entity_poly.type
_entity_poly.pdbx_seq_one_letter_code
_entity_poly.pdbx_strand_id
1 'polypeptide(L)'
;MKHTIVLLLVLTTISTFSQTDTEVYLFDINKQGETIKLSNQRNISNNKGYDNQPSIFNDTMVLFSSTRNKQTDIAIYDSKKANVDWITETKSGSEYSPTKIPGKNEISSIRLDQDGKQLLYRYDYKTGESKVLLEGLKVGYHTWFNQDILVSSVLEDNTMSLVVSNIKENTNHTFQKKVGRSLHKIPKSNLISYISKENKNWEIRSIDPISGTTKKIINTIPGSEDMCWLPDGTILMGKQNQIYKFNPKTDTRWSIFYTFMDKEIGNISRIAANTTGNMLAVVSDISPEHIVQKQLDAYNARDIDAFLATYNDDVLIYDYPNTVRYKGKEAMRPYYDKKFKNQPNLFCEIKHRIVLGNKVIDEEYVTYSDRKVRVISIYEIKNGKIAKVTFIRPQYDNAIEKSTLSIVDKQLDAYNTRDIDAFVATYTEDIKVYNFPYKFLYEGHENIKKGYTSFFNNTPDLNCKIKNRIVMGNVVIDEEFLTINKQHYSAVAIYEVKNEKIAKVVFIQ
;
A
#
# COMPACT_ATOMS: atom_id res chain seq x y z
N MET A 1 25.61 -53.53 -18.40
CA MET A 1 26.01 -52.61 -17.31
C MET A 1 25.38 -51.25 -17.59
N LYS A 2 24.18 -51.03 -17.04
CA LYS A 2 23.82 -49.95 -16.10
C LYS A 2 24.01 -48.53 -16.64
N HIS A 3 22.88 -48.01 -17.13
CA HIS A 3 22.57 -46.61 -17.37
C HIS A 3 22.84 -45.74 -16.15
N THR A 4 23.36 -44.54 -16.37
CA THR A 4 23.17 -43.42 -15.44
C THR A 4 22.76 -42.20 -16.26
N ILE A 5 21.45 -42.01 -16.40
CA ILE A 5 20.85 -40.76 -16.87
C ILE A 5 20.90 -39.83 -15.66
N VAL A 6 21.70 -38.78 -15.74
CA VAL A 6 21.70 -37.70 -14.74
C VAL A 6 20.46 -36.85 -15.01
N LEU A 7 19.42 -37.08 -14.23
CA LEU A 7 18.20 -36.27 -14.21
C LEU A 7 18.54 -34.93 -13.55
N LEU A 8 18.82 -33.92 -14.36
CA LEU A 8 19.00 -32.54 -13.90
C LEU A 8 17.62 -31.99 -13.52
N LEU A 9 17.25 -32.11 -12.23
CA LEU A 9 16.05 -31.49 -11.67
C LEU A 9 16.26 -29.97 -11.69
N VAL A 10 15.76 -29.30 -12.73
CA VAL A 10 15.59 -27.85 -12.73
C VAL A 10 14.44 -27.56 -11.76
N LEU A 11 14.76 -27.35 -10.47
CA LEU A 11 13.86 -26.66 -9.56
C LEU A 11 13.70 -25.24 -10.11
N THR A 12 12.63 -25.00 -10.86
CA THR A 12 12.08 -23.65 -11.00
C THR A 12 11.70 -23.20 -9.60
N THR A 13 12.57 -22.40 -8.98
CA THR A 13 12.24 -21.63 -7.80
C THR A 13 11.12 -20.67 -8.19
N ILE A 14 9.89 -21.10 -8.01
CA ILE A 14 8.77 -20.18 -7.86
C ILE A 14 9.16 -19.38 -6.62
N SER A 15 9.54 -18.12 -6.82
CA SER A 15 9.66 -17.17 -5.72
C SER A 15 8.30 -17.13 -5.05
N THR A 16 8.11 -17.95 -4.02
CA THR A 16 7.06 -17.79 -3.03
C THR A 16 7.43 -16.48 -2.32
N PHE A 17 7.04 -15.35 -2.91
CA PHE A 17 6.89 -14.15 -2.12
C PHE A 17 5.93 -14.57 -1.01
N SER A 18 6.43 -14.63 0.22
CA SER A 18 5.60 -14.70 1.42
C SER A 18 4.54 -13.64 1.22
N GLN A 19 3.31 -14.05 0.89
CA GLN A 19 2.24 -13.13 0.60
C GLN A 19 1.99 -12.36 1.90
N THR A 20 1.94 -11.05 1.79
CA THR A 20 1.67 -10.18 2.92
C THR A 20 0.25 -10.42 3.39
N ASP A 21 0.04 -10.44 4.69
CA ASP A 21 -1.31 -10.36 5.23
C ASP A 21 -1.97 -9.09 4.68
N THR A 22 -3.16 -9.25 4.11
CA THR A 22 -3.95 -8.16 3.54
C THR A 22 -5.37 -8.26 4.04
N GLU A 23 -6.09 -7.14 4.08
CA GLU A 23 -7.47 -7.09 4.52
C GLU A 23 -8.35 -6.46 3.45
N VAL A 24 -9.58 -6.94 3.32
CA VAL A 24 -10.61 -6.38 2.44
C VAL A 24 -11.48 -5.44 3.27
N TYR A 25 -11.47 -4.16 2.93
CA TYR A 25 -12.32 -3.15 3.53
C TYR A 25 -13.45 -2.77 2.59
N LEU A 26 -14.67 -2.66 3.12
CA LEU A 26 -15.87 -2.27 2.40
C LEU A 26 -16.41 -0.93 2.88
N PHE A 27 -16.74 -0.06 1.93
CA PHE A 27 -17.28 1.28 2.16
C PHE A 27 -18.59 1.49 1.41
N ASP A 28 -19.46 2.31 2.00
CA ASP A 28 -20.62 2.86 1.31
C ASP A 28 -20.20 4.13 0.56
N ILE A 29 -20.56 4.20 -0.72
CA ILE A 29 -20.35 5.36 -1.58
C ILE A 29 -21.59 6.25 -1.51
N ASN A 30 -21.46 7.44 -0.91
CA ASN A 30 -22.54 8.42 -0.80
C ASN A 30 -22.29 9.60 -1.73
N LYS A 31 -23.28 9.93 -2.56
CA LYS A 31 -23.24 11.10 -3.42
C LYS A 31 -23.88 12.30 -2.72
N GLN A 32 -23.10 13.36 -2.47
CA GLN A 32 -23.56 14.65 -1.96
C GLN A 32 -23.30 15.71 -3.03
N GLY A 33 -24.29 15.96 -3.90
CA GLY A 33 -24.12 16.85 -5.05
C GLY A 33 -23.06 16.31 -6.04
N GLU A 34 -22.02 17.11 -6.30
CA GLU A 34 -20.86 16.71 -7.10
C GLU A 34 -19.77 15.98 -6.30
N THR A 35 -19.86 15.98 -4.97
CA THR A 35 -18.88 15.34 -4.10
C THR A 35 -19.31 13.93 -3.74
N ILE A 36 -18.43 12.96 -3.96
CA ILE A 36 -18.63 11.58 -3.53
C ILE A 36 -17.86 11.39 -2.22
N LYS A 37 -18.50 10.80 -1.21
CA LYS A 37 -17.91 10.49 0.09
C LYS A 37 -17.95 8.98 0.34
N LEU A 38 -16.88 8.47 0.96
CA LEU A 38 -16.85 7.14 1.53
C LEU A 38 -17.27 7.20 3.00
N SER A 39 -18.03 6.20 3.43
CA SER A 39 -18.49 6.05 4.82
C SER A 39 -18.66 4.58 5.18
N ASN A 40 -18.96 4.30 6.45
CA ASN A 40 -19.25 2.95 6.93
C ASN A 40 -18.13 1.95 6.62
N GLN A 41 -16.89 2.33 6.98
CA GLN A 41 -15.71 1.49 6.84
C GLN A 41 -15.88 0.22 7.66
N ARG A 42 -15.80 -0.93 6.98
CA ARG A 42 -15.88 -2.25 7.60
C ARG A 42 -14.72 -3.10 7.10
N ASN A 43 -13.94 -3.70 8.00
CA ASN A 43 -13.08 -4.83 7.62
C ASN A 43 -13.99 -6.06 7.46
N ILE A 44 -14.12 -6.57 6.23
CA ILE A 44 -15.02 -7.68 5.90
C ILE A 44 -14.32 -9.03 5.81
N SER A 45 -12.99 -9.07 5.79
CA SER A 45 -12.21 -10.31 5.89
C SER A 45 -11.94 -10.65 7.35
N ASN A 46 -11.27 -9.75 8.06
CA ASN A 46 -10.95 -9.82 9.49
C ASN A 46 -10.37 -11.19 9.91
N ASN A 47 -9.42 -11.71 9.14
CA ASN A 47 -8.73 -12.96 9.37
C ASN A 47 -7.25 -12.82 9.03
N LYS A 48 -6.44 -13.73 9.57
CA LYS A 48 -5.01 -13.76 9.26
C LYS A 48 -4.80 -14.41 7.89
N GLY A 49 -3.98 -13.78 7.06
CA GLY A 49 -3.46 -14.36 5.83
C GLY A 49 -3.81 -13.54 4.60
N TYR A 50 -3.93 -14.23 3.47
CA TYR A 50 -4.22 -13.60 2.20
C TYR A 50 -5.73 -13.38 2.05
N ASP A 51 -6.16 -12.12 2.12
CA ASP A 51 -7.51 -11.66 1.80
C ASP A 51 -7.47 -10.62 0.68
N ASN A 52 -7.98 -10.98 -0.50
CA ASN A 52 -7.67 -10.25 -1.72
C ASN A 52 -8.70 -10.42 -2.83
N GLN A 53 -8.45 -9.71 -3.94
CA GLN A 53 -9.17 -9.82 -5.21
C GLN A 53 -10.69 -9.73 -5.05
N PRO A 54 -11.21 -8.68 -4.39
CA PRO A 54 -12.64 -8.53 -4.20
C PRO A 54 -13.33 -8.34 -5.55
N SER A 55 -14.52 -8.91 -5.68
CA SER A 55 -15.45 -8.60 -6.77
C SER A 55 -16.87 -8.53 -6.22
N ILE A 56 -17.73 -7.78 -6.90
CA ILE A 56 -19.10 -7.59 -6.42
C ILE A 56 -20.02 -8.61 -7.09
N PHE A 57 -20.69 -9.44 -6.29
CA PHE A 57 -21.64 -10.42 -6.76
C PHE A 57 -23.03 -9.81 -7.02
N ASN A 58 -23.46 -8.90 -6.15
CA ASN A 58 -24.67 -8.08 -6.28
C ASN A 58 -24.60 -6.86 -5.34
N ASP A 59 -25.67 -6.08 -5.24
CA ASP A 59 -25.72 -4.85 -4.43
C ASP A 59 -25.61 -5.05 -2.90
N THR A 60 -25.48 -6.29 -2.41
CA THR A 60 -25.26 -6.58 -0.99
C THR A 60 -24.13 -7.57 -0.74
N MET A 61 -23.62 -8.24 -1.76
CA MET A 61 -22.68 -9.36 -1.60
C MET A 61 -21.35 -9.11 -2.31
N VAL A 62 -20.27 -9.30 -1.56
CA VAL A 62 -18.89 -9.15 -2.03
C VAL A 62 -18.19 -10.50 -1.98
N LEU A 63 -17.63 -10.94 -3.11
CA LEU A 63 -16.74 -12.10 -3.18
C LEU A 63 -15.31 -11.65 -2.94
N PHE A 64 -14.49 -12.50 -2.34
CA PHE A 64 -13.05 -12.29 -2.24
C PHE A 64 -12.34 -13.64 -2.03
N SER A 65 -11.05 -13.69 -2.34
CA SER A 65 -10.20 -14.83 -1.98
C SER A 65 -9.74 -14.62 -0.54
N SER A 66 -9.80 -15.66 0.28
CA SER A 66 -9.54 -15.55 1.72
C SER A 66 -8.83 -16.80 2.23
N THR A 67 -7.92 -16.63 3.20
CA THR A 67 -7.12 -17.74 3.72
C THR A 67 -7.66 -18.26 5.04
N ARG A 68 -7.89 -19.57 5.10
CA ARG A 68 -8.16 -20.33 6.33
C ARG A 68 -7.39 -21.64 6.31
N ASN A 69 -6.92 -22.11 7.47
CA ASN A 69 -6.23 -23.41 7.58
C ASN A 69 -5.06 -23.59 6.58
N LYS A 70 -4.35 -22.50 6.25
CA LYS A 70 -3.24 -22.46 5.26
C LYS A 70 -3.66 -22.73 3.80
N GLN A 71 -4.96 -22.69 3.51
CA GLN A 71 -5.54 -22.79 2.18
C GLN A 71 -6.27 -21.50 1.83
N THR A 72 -6.18 -21.07 0.57
CA THR A 72 -6.96 -19.92 0.08
C THR A 72 -8.19 -20.46 -0.63
N ASP A 73 -9.36 -20.09 -0.14
CA ASP A 73 -10.67 -20.44 -0.68
C ASP A 73 -11.41 -19.15 -1.10
N ILE A 74 -12.61 -19.30 -1.68
CA ILE A 74 -13.50 -18.18 -1.99
C ILE A 74 -14.48 -17.95 -0.83
N ALA A 75 -14.45 -16.72 -0.31
CA ALA A 75 -15.38 -16.21 0.68
C ALA A 75 -16.40 -15.24 0.06
N ILE A 76 -17.55 -15.10 0.72
CA ILE A 76 -18.58 -14.14 0.37
C ILE A 76 -19.07 -13.40 1.62
N TYR A 77 -19.07 -12.08 1.57
CA TYR A 77 -19.61 -11.23 2.62
C TYR A 77 -20.99 -10.70 2.23
N ASP A 78 -21.99 -10.83 3.10
CA ASP A 78 -23.32 -10.25 2.95
C ASP A 78 -23.47 -9.00 3.84
N SER A 79 -23.53 -7.82 3.22
CA SER A 79 -23.62 -6.54 3.91
C SER A 79 -24.92 -6.34 4.70
N LYS A 80 -25.99 -7.08 4.39
CA LYS A 80 -27.25 -7.01 5.15
C LYS A 80 -27.19 -7.78 6.46
N LYS A 81 -26.45 -8.88 6.46
CA LYS A 81 -26.30 -9.78 7.62
C LYS A 81 -25.01 -9.50 8.41
N ALA A 82 -24.07 -8.79 7.80
CA ALA A 82 -22.74 -8.53 8.33
C ALA A 82 -21.96 -9.81 8.68
N ASN A 83 -22.05 -10.84 7.85
CA ASN A 83 -21.33 -12.11 8.02
C ASN A 83 -20.58 -12.52 6.76
N VAL A 84 -19.55 -13.34 6.96
CA VAL A 84 -18.80 -14.03 5.90
C VAL A 84 -19.21 -15.49 5.87
N ASP A 85 -19.50 -15.99 4.69
CA ASP A 85 -19.70 -17.41 4.39
C ASP A 85 -18.61 -17.89 3.41
N TRP A 86 -18.34 -19.20 3.37
CA TRP A 86 -17.34 -19.81 2.48
C TRP A 86 -18.03 -20.56 1.35
N ILE A 87 -17.63 -20.27 0.11
CA ILE A 87 -18.18 -20.92 -1.09
C ILE A 87 -17.39 -22.19 -1.42
N THR A 88 -16.07 -22.17 -1.22
CA THR A 88 -15.19 -23.31 -1.57
C THR A 88 -14.44 -23.84 -0.35
N GLU A 89 -14.06 -25.12 -0.43
CA GLU A 89 -13.15 -25.81 0.49
C GLU A 89 -12.39 -26.88 -0.33
N THR A 90 -11.64 -26.43 -1.32
CA THR A 90 -11.15 -27.35 -2.36
C THR A 90 -9.84 -27.99 -1.95
N LYS A 91 -9.87 -29.12 -1.24
CA LYS A 91 -8.66 -29.79 -0.71
C LYS A 91 -7.48 -29.97 -1.68
N SER A 92 -7.73 -30.01 -2.99
CA SER A 92 -6.71 -30.20 -4.03
C SER A 92 -5.98 -28.93 -4.49
N GLY A 93 -6.42 -27.73 -4.10
CA GLY A 93 -5.86 -26.48 -4.60
C GLY A 93 -6.38 -25.23 -3.93
N SER A 94 -5.78 -24.09 -4.24
CA SER A 94 -6.23 -22.77 -3.75
C SER A 94 -6.94 -21.98 -4.85
N GLU A 95 -7.95 -21.20 -4.49
CA GLU A 95 -8.74 -20.38 -5.40
C GLU A 95 -8.45 -18.88 -5.31
N TYR A 96 -8.54 -18.21 -6.46
CA TYR A 96 -8.18 -16.80 -6.64
C TYR A 96 -9.11 -16.07 -7.62
N SER A 97 -9.17 -14.74 -7.50
CA SER A 97 -9.89 -13.83 -8.42
C SER A 97 -11.34 -14.24 -8.73
N PRO A 98 -12.20 -14.45 -7.73
CA PRO A 98 -13.58 -14.85 -7.98
C PRO A 98 -14.35 -13.75 -8.71
N THR A 99 -15.15 -14.09 -9.72
CA THR A 99 -16.09 -13.17 -10.38
C THR A 99 -17.42 -13.86 -10.66
N LYS A 100 -18.52 -13.11 -10.60
CA LYS A 100 -19.85 -13.63 -10.94
C LYS A 100 -19.96 -13.94 -12.43
N ILE A 101 -20.54 -15.08 -12.76
CA ILE A 101 -20.89 -15.42 -14.15
C ILE A 101 -22.17 -14.66 -14.55
N PRO A 102 -22.17 -13.88 -15.64
CA PRO A 102 -23.34 -13.12 -16.07
C PRO A 102 -24.57 -14.00 -16.26
N GLY A 103 -25.71 -13.55 -15.74
CA GLY A 103 -27.01 -14.23 -15.88
C GLY A 103 -27.17 -15.52 -15.06
N LYS A 104 -26.17 -15.90 -14.25
CA LYS A 104 -26.21 -17.13 -13.45
C LYS A 104 -25.97 -16.83 -11.98
N ASN A 105 -26.45 -17.74 -11.13
CA ASN A 105 -26.06 -17.81 -9.73
C ASN A 105 -24.82 -18.71 -9.58
N GLU A 106 -23.78 -18.42 -10.35
CA GLU A 106 -22.52 -19.16 -10.34
C GLU A 106 -21.37 -18.16 -10.27
N ILE A 107 -20.23 -18.61 -9.76
CA ILE A 107 -18.99 -17.84 -9.78
C ILE A 107 -17.96 -18.54 -10.65
N SER A 108 -16.98 -17.77 -11.10
CA SER A 108 -15.81 -18.26 -11.81
C SER A 108 -14.56 -17.84 -11.05
N SER A 109 -13.59 -18.72 -10.91
CA SER A 109 -12.36 -18.48 -10.14
C SER A 109 -11.21 -19.29 -10.71
N ILE A 110 -9.99 -18.73 -10.61
CA ILE A 110 -8.76 -19.43 -10.95
C ILE A 110 -8.42 -20.38 -9.80
N ARG A 111 -8.20 -21.66 -10.11
CA ARG A 111 -7.70 -22.63 -9.13
C ARG A 111 -6.27 -23.02 -9.46
N LEU A 112 -5.40 -22.99 -8.46
CA LEU A 112 -4.04 -23.53 -8.49
C LEU A 112 -4.00 -24.82 -7.70
N ASP A 113 -3.92 -25.94 -8.39
CA ASP A 113 -3.80 -27.27 -7.80
C ASP A 113 -2.40 -27.49 -7.22
N GLN A 114 -2.29 -28.44 -6.27
CA GLN A 114 -1.03 -28.78 -5.59
C GLN A 114 0.07 -29.29 -6.55
N ASP A 115 -0.31 -29.82 -7.71
CA ASP A 115 0.61 -30.24 -8.77
C ASP A 115 1.09 -29.08 -9.66
N GLY A 116 0.65 -27.85 -9.37
CA GLY A 116 0.97 -26.63 -10.13
C GLY A 116 0.06 -26.38 -11.32
N LYS A 117 -0.97 -27.21 -11.55
CA LYS A 117 -1.98 -26.99 -12.59
C LYS A 117 -2.83 -25.77 -12.23
N GLN A 118 -2.92 -24.82 -13.17
CA GLN A 118 -3.69 -23.60 -12.99
C GLN A 118 -4.70 -23.45 -14.12
N LEU A 119 -5.99 -23.45 -13.80
CA LEU A 119 -7.09 -23.29 -14.76
C LEU A 119 -8.19 -22.39 -14.21
N LEU A 120 -9.09 -21.96 -15.10
CA LEU A 120 -10.32 -21.26 -14.74
C LEU A 120 -11.45 -22.27 -14.56
N TYR A 121 -12.16 -22.18 -13.43
CA TYR A 121 -13.28 -23.05 -13.07
C TYR A 121 -14.55 -22.21 -12.88
N ARG A 122 -15.71 -22.83 -13.13
CA ARG A 122 -16.99 -22.38 -12.58
C ARG A 122 -17.25 -23.12 -11.27
N TYR A 123 -17.96 -22.47 -10.36
CA TYR A 123 -18.45 -23.03 -9.12
C TYR A 123 -19.94 -22.67 -8.95
N ASP A 124 -20.75 -23.63 -8.54
CA ASP A 124 -22.07 -23.34 -7.99
C ASP A 124 -21.91 -22.62 -6.64
N TYR A 125 -22.58 -21.49 -6.47
CA TYR A 125 -22.34 -20.61 -5.33
C TYR A 125 -22.85 -21.16 -3.98
N LYS A 126 -23.76 -22.15 -4.00
CA LYS A 126 -24.33 -22.75 -2.77
C LYS A 126 -23.61 -24.02 -2.36
N THR A 127 -23.27 -24.84 -3.35
CA THR A 127 -22.77 -26.21 -3.14
C THR A 127 -21.25 -26.29 -3.26
N GLY A 128 -20.61 -25.33 -3.94
CA GLY A 128 -19.18 -25.37 -4.23
C GLY A 128 -18.79 -26.37 -5.33
N GLU A 129 -19.75 -27.06 -5.96
CA GLU A 129 -19.47 -27.97 -7.07
C GLU A 129 -18.80 -27.23 -8.23
N SER A 130 -17.74 -27.81 -8.79
CA SER A 130 -16.89 -27.14 -9.76
C SER A 130 -16.74 -27.87 -11.09
N LYS A 131 -16.52 -27.11 -12.16
CA LYS A 131 -16.19 -27.62 -13.51
C LYS A 131 -15.20 -26.68 -14.19
N VAL A 132 -14.25 -27.25 -14.94
CA VAL A 132 -13.33 -26.46 -15.77
C VAL A 132 -14.13 -25.64 -16.80
N LEU A 133 -13.81 -24.35 -16.92
CA LEU A 133 -14.37 -23.44 -17.92
C LEU A 133 -13.47 -23.31 -19.15
N LEU A 134 -12.16 -23.23 -18.94
CA LEU A 134 -11.16 -23.09 -20.00
C LEU A 134 -10.04 -24.10 -19.79
N GLU A 135 -9.88 -25.02 -20.72
CA GLU A 135 -8.76 -25.95 -20.76
C GLU A 135 -7.56 -25.34 -21.50
N GLY A 136 -6.35 -25.77 -21.13
CA GLY A 136 -5.12 -25.41 -21.86
C GLY A 136 -4.58 -23.99 -21.66
N LEU A 137 -5.30 -23.11 -20.95
CA LEU A 137 -4.85 -21.75 -20.64
C LEU A 137 -4.53 -21.59 -19.15
N LYS A 138 -3.31 -21.11 -18.85
CA LYS A 138 -2.93 -20.66 -17.50
C LYS A 138 -3.48 -19.26 -17.26
N VAL A 139 -4.79 -19.15 -17.04
CA VAL A 139 -5.48 -17.89 -16.75
C VAL A 139 -5.01 -17.35 -15.41
N GLY A 140 -4.55 -16.11 -15.35
CA GLY A 140 -4.21 -15.42 -14.09
C GLY A 140 -5.33 -14.52 -13.58
N TYR A 141 -6.02 -13.84 -14.50
CA TYR A 141 -7.13 -12.92 -14.21
C TYR A 141 -8.11 -12.94 -15.39
N HIS A 142 -9.39 -12.71 -15.11
CA HIS A 142 -10.44 -12.72 -16.14
C HIS A 142 -11.55 -11.72 -15.84
N THR A 143 -12.24 -11.29 -16.90
CA THR A 143 -13.50 -10.56 -16.83
C THR A 143 -14.44 -11.06 -17.90
N TRP A 144 -15.75 -11.03 -17.62
CA TRP A 144 -16.77 -11.46 -18.56
C TRP A 144 -17.18 -10.30 -19.48
N PHE A 145 -17.08 -10.50 -20.79
CA PHE A 145 -17.65 -9.57 -21.77
C PHE A 145 -19.18 -9.75 -21.84
N ASN A 146 -19.60 -11.01 -21.97
CA ASN A 146 -20.97 -11.49 -21.92
C ASN A 146 -20.99 -12.92 -21.34
N GLN A 147 -22.08 -13.68 -21.49
CA GLN A 147 -22.19 -15.05 -20.92
C GLN A 147 -21.30 -16.11 -21.61
N ASP A 148 -20.83 -15.84 -22.83
CA ASP A 148 -20.11 -16.78 -23.70
C ASP A 148 -18.66 -16.36 -23.97
N ILE A 149 -18.29 -15.10 -23.68
CA ILE A 149 -16.98 -14.53 -24.01
C ILE A 149 -16.30 -13.98 -22.75
N LEU A 150 -15.08 -14.45 -22.55
CA LEU A 150 -14.15 -14.02 -21.51
C LEU A 150 -13.02 -13.21 -22.11
N VAL A 151 -12.54 -12.21 -21.37
CA VAL A 151 -11.27 -11.55 -21.63
C VAL A 151 -10.36 -11.82 -20.44
N SER A 152 -9.17 -12.35 -20.71
CA SER A 152 -8.27 -12.89 -19.69
C SER A 152 -6.84 -12.42 -19.87
N SER A 153 -6.13 -12.31 -18.74
CA SER A 153 -4.67 -12.20 -18.70
C SER A 153 -4.12 -13.60 -18.47
N VAL A 154 -3.47 -14.17 -19.49
CA VAL A 154 -2.93 -15.54 -19.50
C VAL A 154 -1.42 -15.49 -19.28
N LEU A 155 -0.88 -16.33 -18.39
CA LEU A 155 0.54 -16.36 -18.06
C LEU A 155 1.35 -17.04 -19.18
N GLU A 156 2.34 -16.32 -19.72
CA GLU A 156 3.27 -16.76 -20.77
C GLU A 156 4.66 -16.16 -20.52
N ASP A 157 5.70 -16.99 -20.40
CA ASP A 157 7.11 -16.58 -20.30
C ASP A 157 7.39 -15.45 -19.28
N ASN A 158 6.87 -15.61 -18.05
CA ASN A 158 6.94 -14.61 -16.96
C ASN A 158 6.23 -13.27 -17.24
N THR A 159 5.43 -13.19 -18.30
CA THR A 159 4.55 -12.07 -18.62
C THR A 159 3.10 -12.53 -18.70
N MET A 160 2.18 -11.61 -18.97
CA MET A 160 0.79 -11.95 -19.27
C MET A 160 0.40 -11.45 -20.65
N SER A 161 -0.41 -12.24 -21.35
CA SER A 161 -1.01 -11.93 -22.64
C SER A 161 -2.52 -11.73 -22.50
N LEU A 162 -3.07 -10.76 -23.22
CA LEU A 162 -4.49 -10.50 -23.31
C LEU A 162 -5.12 -11.47 -24.30
N VAL A 163 -5.94 -12.37 -23.79
CA VAL A 163 -6.60 -13.44 -24.56
C VAL A 163 -8.11 -13.26 -24.45
N VAL A 164 -8.80 -13.31 -25.59
CA VAL A 164 -10.25 -13.40 -25.65
C VAL A 164 -10.62 -14.85 -25.93
N SER A 165 -11.49 -15.41 -25.10
CA SER A 165 -11.93 -16.80 -25.19
C SER A 165 -13.44 -16.86 -25.38
N ASN A 166 -13.90 -17.58 -26.40
CA ASN A 166 -15.32 -17.90 -26.57
C ASN A 166 -15.55 -19.34 -26.07
N ILE A 167 -16.22 -19.48 -24.92
CA ILE A 167 -16.43 -20.79 -24.28
C ILE A 167 -17.43 -21.66 -25.03
N LYS A 168 -18.33 -21.06 -25.83
CA LYS A 168 -19.31 -21.79 -26.62
C LYS A 168 -18.70 -22.37 -27.89
N GLU A 169 -17.80 -21.61 -28.52
CA GLU A 169 -17.10 -22.02 -29.74
C GLU A 169 -15.77 -22.74 -29.48
N ASN A 170 -15.31 -22.75 -28.22
CA ASN A 170 -14.03 -23.29 -27.79
C ASN A 170 -12.83 -22.66 -28.55
N THR A 171 -12.88 -21.34 -28.74
CA THR A 171 -11.83 -20.58 -29.45
C THR A 171 -11.11 -19.62 -28.50
N ASN A 172 -9.83 -19.41 -28.75
CA ASN A 172 -8.97 -18.48 -28.01
C ASN A 172 -8.19 -17.62 -28.99
N HIS A 173 -8.16 -16.31 -28.78
CA HIS A 173 -7.40 -15.37 -29.59
C HIS A 173 -6.58 -14.42 -28.73
N THR A 174 -5.27 -14.37 -28.95
CA THR A 174 -4.34 -13.46 -28.25
C THR A 174 -4.25 -12.13 -29.00
N PHE A 175 -4.65 -11.04 -28.35
CA PHE A 175 -4.66 -9.70 -28.95
C PHE A 175 -3.44 -8.85 -28.58
N GLN A 176 -2.87 -9.06 -27.39
CA GLN A 176 -1.70 -8.27 -26.96
C GLN A 176 -0.84 -9.07 -25.98
N LYS A 177 0.48 -8.88 -26.02
CA LYS A 177 1.39 -9.36 -24.98
C LYS A 177 1.68 -8.27 -23.96
N LYS A 178 2.33 -8.63 -22.85
CA LYS A 178 2.76 -7.71 -21.77
C LYS A 178 1.61 -6.86 -21.23
N VAL A 179 0.55 -7.51 -20.78
CA VAL A 179 -0.56 -6.85 -20.07
C VAL A 179 -0.45 -7.02 -18.55
N GLY A 180 -1.18 -6.18 -17.81
CA GLY A 180 -1.36 -6.29 -16.37
C GLY A 180 -2.53 -7.20 -15.98
N ARG A 181 -2.84 -7.23 -14.69
CA ARG A 181 -3.91 -8.08 -14.14
C ARG A 181 -5.30 -7.45 -14.11
N SER A 182 -5.42 -6.13 -14.23
CA SER A 182 -6.69 -5.44 -14.10
C SER A 182 -7.44 -5.42 -15.44
N LEU A 183 -8.62 -6.04 -15.46
CA LEU A 183 -9.52 -6.22 -16.61
C LEU A 183 -10.95 -5.88 -16.20
N HIS A 184 -11.58 -4.89 -16.83
CA HIS A 184 -12.89 -4.42 -16.41
C HIS A 184 -13.78 -4.02 -17.58
N LYS A 185 -15.05 -4.40 -17.53
CA LYS A 185 -16.06 -3.88 -18.47
C LYS A 185 -16.20 -2.36 -18.30
N ILE A 186 -16.13 -1.63 -19.41
CA ILE A 186 -16.34 -0.18 -19.40
C ILE A 186 -17.85 0.09 -19.34
N PRO A 187 -18.35 0.83 -18.34
CA PRO A 187 -19.77 1.08 -18.15
C PRO A 187 -20.44 1.65 -19.41
N LYS A 188 -21.67 1.19 -19.68
CA LYS A 188 -22.51 1.66 -20.81
C LYS A 188 -21.82 1.50 -22.17
N SER A 189 -21.00 0.46 -22.34
CA SER A 189 -20.33 0.15 -23.61
C SER A 189 -20.13 -1.35 -23.80
N ASN A 190 -19.76 -1.75 -25.02
CA ASN A 190 -19.32 -3.11 -25.36
C ASN A 190 -17.78 -3.22 -25.35
N LEU A 191 -17.10 -2.47 -24.49
CA LEU A 191 -15.64 -2.47 -24.41
C LEU A 191 -15.17 -3.05 -23.07
N ILE A 192 -14.02 -3.70 -23.11
CA ILE A 192 -13.25 -4.07 -21.92
C ILE A 192 -12.06 -3.11 -21.81
N SER A 193 -11.74 -2.70 -20.60
CA SER A 193 -10.52 -1.97 -20.28
C SER A 193 -9.49 -2.91 -19.67
N TYR A 194 -8.23 -2.69 -19.99
CA TYR A 194 -7.09 -3.45 -19.47
C TYR A 194 -5.88 -2.55 -19.30
N ILE A 195 -4.89 -3.01 -18.54
CA ILE A 195 -3.59 -2.34 -18.42
C ILE A 195 -2.60 -2.93 -19.42
N SER A 196 -2.09 -2.11 -20.34
CA SER A 196 -0.93 -2.44 -21.17
C SER A 196 0.35 -2.05 -20.44
N LYS A 197 1.32 -2.98 -20.40
CA LYS A 197 2.66 -2.81 -19.83
C LYS A 197 3.75 -2.87 -20.91
N GLU A 198 3.40 -2.69 -22.18
CA GLU A 198 4.38 -2.65 -23.29
C GLU A 198 5.34 -1.48 -23.16
N ASN A 199 4.85 -0.37 -22.60
CA ASN A 199 5.61 0.86 -22.38
C ASN A 199 6.08 0.98 -20.93
N LYS A 200 7.14 1.78 -20.71
CA LYS A 200 7.65 2.13 -19.36
C LYS A 200 6.56 2.72 -18.46
N ASN A 201 5.77 3.64 -19.02
CA ASN A 201 4.57 4.15 -18.36
C ASN A 201 3.41 3.27 -18.80
N TRP A 202 2.82 2.54 -17.87
CA TRP A 202 1.71 1.66 -18.16
C TRP A 202 0.47 2.46 -18.59
N GLU A 203 -0.33 1.85 -19.47
CA GLU A 203 -1.49 2.50 -20.07
C GLU A 203 -2.76 1.76 -19.72
N ILE A 204 -3.81 2.48 -19.36
CA ILE A 204 -5.17 1.96 -19.42
C ILE A 204 -5.63 2.07 -20.87
N ARG A 205 -6.01 0.94 -21.46
CA ARG A 205 -6.52 0.85 -22.84
C ARG A 205 -7.89 0.20 -22.84
N SER A 206 -8.72 0.54 -23.82
CA SER A 206 -9.93 -0.21 -24.15
C SER A 206 -9.64 -1.21 -25.27
N ILE A 207 -10.38 -2.30 -25.31
CA ILE A 207 -10.48 -3.26 -26.41
C ILE A 207 -11.95 -3.56 -26.68
N ASP A 208 -12.31 -3.66 -27.96
CA ASP A 208 -13.52 -4.36 -28.41
C ASP A 208 -13.18 -5.86 -28.54
N PRO A 209 -13.74 -6.75 -27.70
CA PRO A 209 -13.40 -8.18 -27.72
C PRO A 209 -13.77 -8.89 -29.01
N ILE A 210 -14.64 -8.31 -29.85
CA ILE A 210 -15.06 -8.89 -31.11
C ILE A 210 -14.09 -8.49 -32.23
N SER A 211 -13.84 -7.19 -32.40
CA SER A 211 -12.97 -6.71 -33.49
C SER A 211 -11.48 -6.68 -33.15
N GLY A 212 -11.13 -6.71 -31.87
CA GLY A 212 -9.75 -6.52 -31.41
C GLY A 212 -9.28 -5.07 -31.40
N THR A 213 -10.14 -4.12 -31.80
CA THR A 213 -9.77 -2.70 -31.88
C THR A 213 -9.40 -2.17 -30.50
N THR A 214 -8.21 -1.56 -30.36
CA THR A 214 -7.75 -0.97 -29.09
C THR A 214 -7.60 0.54 -29.14
N LYS A 215 -7.83 1.20 -28.00
CA LYS A 215 -7.62 2.65 -27.85
C LYS A 215 -7.04 2.98 -26.47
N LYS A 216 -6.06 3.88 -26.42
CA LYS A 216 -5.53 4.40 -25.15
C LYS A 216 -6.56 5.31 -24.47
N ILE A 217 -6.71 5.14 -23.16
CA ILE A 217 -7.55 5.99 -22.31
C ILE A 217 -6.66 7.01 -21.57
N ILE A 218 -5.74 6.53 -20.73
CA ILE A 218 -4.81 7.35 -19.94
C ILE A 218 -3.61 6.49 -19.49
N ASN A 219 -2.52 7.11 -19.05
CA ASN A 219 -1.48 6.40 -18.30
C ASN A 219 -1.98 6.05 -16.88
N THR A 220 -1.53 4.93 -16.33
CA THR A 220 -1.81 4.59 -14.94
C THR A 220 -1.10 5.54 -13.98
N ILE A 221 -1.51 5.51 -12.71
CA ILE A 221 -0.70 6.07 -11.64
C ILE A 221 0.58 5.23 -11.53
N PRO A 222 1.79 5.84 -11.52
CA PRO A 222 3.04 5.09 -11.48
C PRO A 222 3.08 4.10 -10.31
N GLY A 223 3.30 2.82 -10.64
CA GLY A 223 3.36 1.71 -9.68
C GLY A 223 2.01 1.13 -9.26
N SER A 224 0.88 1.66 -9.74
CA SER A 224 -0.45 1.10 -9.48
C SER A 224 -0.95 0.28 -10.67
N GLU A 225 -1.53 -0.89 -10.39
CA GLU A 225 -1.92 -1.89 -11.38
C GLU A 225 -3.41 -2.25 -11.33
N ASP A 226 -4.17 -1.78 -10.34
CA ASP A 226 -5.56 -2.18 -10.18
C ASP A 226 -6.47 -0.95 -10.21
N MET A 227 -7.55 -1.08 -10.99
CA MET A 227 -8.55 -0.04 -11.15
C MET A 227 -9.96 -0.63 -11.08
N CYS A 228 -10.96 0.24 -10.90
CA CYS A 228 -12.34 -0.12 -11.15
C CYS A 228 -13.08 1.05 -11.79
N TRP A 229 -14.26 0.77 -12.34
CA TRP A 229 -15.12 1.80 -12.91
C TRP A 229 -16.32 2.06 -12.00
N LEU A 230 -16.66 3.35 -11.82
CA LEU A 230 -17.96 3.78 -11.31
C LEU A 230 -18.98 3.85 -12.46
N PRO A 231 -20.29 3.79 -12.17
CA PRO A 231 -21.33 3.72 -13.20
C PRO A 231 -21.42 4.94 -14.13
N ASP A 232 -20.85 6.08 -13.71
CA ASP A 232 -20.78 7.32 -14.50
C ASP A 232 -19.60 7.37 -15.48
N GLY A 233 -18.73 6.36 -15.48
CA GLY A 233 -17.52 6.30 -16.30
C GLY A 233 -16.27 6.83 -15.59
N THR A 234 -16.32 7.12 -14.29
CA THR A 234 -15.13 7.48 -13.52
C THR A 234 -14.29 6.24 -13.23
N ILE A 235 -13.00 6.28 -13.53
CA ILE A 235 -12.02 5.26 -13.16
C ILE A 235 -11.48 5.60 -11.78
N LEU A 236 -11.39 4.60 -10.89
CA LEU A 236 -10.71 4.72 -9.60
C LEU A 236 -9.45 3.86 -9.58
N MET A 237 -8.38 4.36 -8.96
CA MET A 237 -7.14 3.62 -8.69
C MET A 237 -6.66 3.88 -7.27
N GLY A 238 -6.22 2.84 -6.59
CA GLY A 238 -5.60 2.93 -5.26
C GLY A 238 -4.08 3.08 -5.33
N LYS A 239 -3.51 3.85 -4.41
CA LYS A 239 -2.08 3.90 -4.13
C LYS A 239 -1.84 4.46 -2.73
N GLN A 240 -1.01 3.79 -1.92
CA GLN A 240 -0.84 4.16 -0.51
C GLN A 240 -2.23 4.24 0.16
N ASN A 241 -2.47 5.24 1.01
CA ASN A 241 -3.74 5.50 1.68
C ASN A 241 -4.68 6.39 0.86
N GLN A 242 -4.52 6.45 -0.46
CA GLN A 242 -5.30 7.32 -1.34
C GLN A 242 -5.99 6.56 -2.46
N ILE A 243 -7.19 7.02 -2.79
CA ILE A 243 -7.90 6.67 -4.01
C ILE A 243 -7.86 7.89 -4.92
N TYR A 244 -7.55 7.65 -6.19
CA TYR A 244 -7.51 8.64 -7.23
C TYR A 244 -8.64 8.38 -8.22
N LYS A 245 -9.15 9.45 -8.83
CA LYS A 245 -10.18 9.40 -9.88
C LYS A 245 -9.69 10.00 -11.19
N PHE A 246 -10.26 9.48 -12.29
CA PHE A 246 -10.17 10.05 -13.62
C PHE A 246 -11.43 9.70 -14.42
N ASN A 247 -12.13 10.70 -14.95
CA ASN A 247 -13.22 10.49 -15.88
C ASN A 247 -12.78 10.90 -17.31
N PRO A 248 -12.71 9.97 -18.28
CA PRO A 248 -12.21 10.25 -19.63
C PRO A 248 -13.05 11.25 -20.43
N LYS A 249 -14.25 11.62 -19.95
CA LYS A 249 -15.12 12.61 -20.60
C LYS A 249 -14.87 14.04 -20.11
N THR A 250 -14.41 14.21 -18.87
CA THR A 250 -14.33 15.53 -18.21
C THR A 250 -12.92 15.91 -17.79
N ASP A 251 -12.05 14.92 -17.57
CA ASP A 251 -10.77 15.13 -16.93
C ASP A 251 -9.63 14.99 -17.95
N THR A 252 -8.54 15.72 -17.71
CA THR A 252 -7.28 15.60 -18.46
C THR A 252 -6.17 14.95 -17.66
N ARG A 253 -6.35 14.81 -16.34
CA ARG A 253 -5.38 14.24 -15.39
C ARG A 253 -6.07 13.60 -14.19
N TRP A 254 -5.36 12.69 -13.53
CA TRP A 254 -5.77 12.12 -12.25
C TRP A 254 -5.95 13.20 -11.18
N SER A 255 -6.95 13.04 -10.33
CA SER A 255 -7.15 13.85 -9.12
C SER A 255 -7.44 12.96 -7.92
N ILE A 256 -7.22 13.45 -6.70
CA ILE A 256 -7.53 12.68 -5.49
C ILE A 256 -9.06 12.55 -5.36
N PHE A 257 -9.53 11.33 -5.19
CA PHE A 257 -10.92 10.99 -4.88
C PHE A 257 -11.16 10.98 -3.38
N TYR A 258 -10.28 10.31 -2.63
CA TYR A 258 -10.38 10.17 -1.18
C TYR A 258 -9.00 9.90 -0.58
N THR A 259 -8.75 10.45 0.62
CA THR A 259 -7.56 10.17 1.42
C THR A 259 -8.02 9.56 2.74
N PHE A 260 -7.57 8.34 3.04
CA PHE A 260 -7.83 7.70 4.33
C PHE A 260 -6.93 8.35 5.38
N MET A 261 -7.57 8.88 6.43
CA MET A 261 -6.89 9.55 7.54
C MET A 261 -6.81 8.66 8.79
N ASP A 262 -7.59 7.57 8.81
CA ASP A 262 -7.48 6.53 9.83
C ASP A 262 -6.21 5.71 9.65
N LYS A 263 -5.92 4.91 10.68
CA LYS A 263 -4.70 4.13 10.81
C LYS A 263 -4.89 2.68 10.35
N GLU A 264 -6.05 2.33 9.82
CA GLU A 264 -6.39 0.97 9.40
C GLU A 264 -5.97 0.72 7.95
N ILE A 265 -6.14 1.72 7.08
CA ILE A 265 -5.81 1.62 5.65
C ILE A 265 -4.32 1.94 5.43
N GLY A 266 -3.54 0.90 5.14
CA GLY A 266 -2.18 0.98 4.63
C GLY A 266 -2.13 1.26 3.13
N ASN A 267 -1.34 0.48 2.39
CA ASN A 267 -1.24 0.61 0.94
C ASN A 267 -2.38 -0.14 0.22
N ILE A 268 -3.17 0.59 -0.56
CA ILE A 268 -4.28 0.04 -1.33
C ILE A 268 -3.73 -0.66 -2.58
N SER A 269 -3.95 -1.96 -2.68
CA SER A 269 -3.44 -2.79 -3.77
C SER A 269 -4.53 -3.28 -4.72
N ARG A 270 -5.81 -3.34 -4.30
CA ARG A 270 -6.97 -3.64 -5.16
C ARG A 270 -8.13 -2.71 -4.86
N ILE A 271 -9.01 -2.57 -5.82
CA ILE A 271 -10.24 -1.78 -5.71
C ILE A 271 -11.34 -2.41 -6.57
N ALA A 272 -12.56 -2.48 -6.04
CA ALA A 272 -13.72 -2.97 -6.75
C ALA A 272 -14.95 -2.15 -6.36
N ALA A 273 -15.74 -1.73 -7.35
CA ALA A 273 -17.00 -1.03 -7.13
C ALA A 273 -18.14 -1.82 -7.76
N ASN A 274 -19.33 -1.66 -7.22
CA ASN A 274 -20.52 -2.31 -7.78
C ASN A 274 -21.16 -1.46 -8.89
N THR A 275 -22.01 -2.11 -9.69
CA THR A 275 -22.61 -1.48 -10.88
C THR A 275 -23.66 -0.42 -10.56
N THR A 276 -24.16 -0.36 -9.33
CA THR A 276 -25.03 0.74 -8.87
C THR A 276 -24.24 1.89 -8.25
N GLY A 277 -22.95 1.69 -7.94
CA GLY A 277 -22.03 2.73 -7.47
C GLY A 277 -22.26 3.15 -6.03
N ASN A 278 -22.82 2.27 -5.20
CA ASN A 278 -23.03 2.51 -3.76
C ASN A 278 -22.06 1.71 -2.86
N MET A 279 -21.27 0.78 -3.41
CA MET A 279 -20.30 -0.01 -2.66
C MET A 279 -18.90 0.09 -3.27
N LEU A 280 -17.90 0.25 -2.40
CA LEU A 280 -16.48 0.19 -2.76
C LEU A 280 -15.75 -0.78 -1.84
N ALA A 281 -15.15 -1.82 -2.40
CA ALA A 281 -14.21 -2.69 -1.69
C ALA A 281 -12.78 -2.29 -2.07
N VAL A 282 -11.88 -2.25 -1.08
CA VAL A 282 -10.44 -2.06 -1.30
C VAL A 282 -9.68 -3.16 -0.57
N VAL A 283 -8.54 -3.58 -1.14
CA VAL A 283 -7.58 -4.43 -0.42
C VAL A 283 -6.46 -3.56 0.10
N SER A 284 -6.20 -3.63 1.38
CA SER A 284 -5.14 -2.89 2.06
C SER A 284 -4.13 -3.84 2.69
N ASP A 285 -2.85 -3.52 2.58
CA ASP A 285 -1.82 -4.13 3.42
C ASP A 285 -2.06 -3.74 4.89
N ILE A 286 -1.64 -4.58 5.85
CA ILE A 286 -1.64 -4.19 7.27
C ILE A 286 -0.91 -2.85 7.41
N SER A 287 -1.53 -1.89 8.10
CA SER A 287 -0.96 -0.56 8.23
C SER A 287 0.39 -0.59 8.95
N PRO A 288 1.33 0.30 8.60
CA PRO A 288 2.63 0.38 9.26
C PRO A 288 2.56 0.52 10.77
N GLU A 289 1.55 1.25 11.27
CA GLU A 289 1.34 1.42 12.71
C GLU A 289 1.02 0.10 13.41
N HIS A 290 0.14 -0.73 12.85
CA HIS A 290 -0.17 -2.03 13.43
C HIS A 290 1.05 -2.96 13.47
N ILE A 291 1.92 -2.88 12.46
CA ILE A 291 3.16 -3.67 12.41
C ILE A 291 4.11 -3.24 13.53
N VAL A 292 4.30 -1.94 13.72
CA VAL A 292 5.16 -1.40 14.80
C VAL A 292 4.54 -1.60 16.18
N GLN A 293 3.21 -1.53 16.30
CA GLN A 293 2.52 -1.87 17.54
C GLN A 293 2.74 -3.34 17.93
N LYS A 294 2.59 -4.28 16.99
CA LYS A 294 2.90 -5.70 17.23
C LYS A 294 4.35 -5.91 17.67
N GLN A 295 5.28 -5.14 17.10
CA GLN A 295 6.68 -5.18 17.50
C GLN A 295 6.89 -4.70 18.94
N LEU A 296 6.23 -3.60 19.33
CA LEU A 296 6.27 -3.06 20.69
C LEU A 296 5.66 -4.03 21.70
N ASP A 297 4.50 -4.59 21.38
CA ASP A 297 3.80 -5.54 22.25
C ASP A 297 4.68 -6.78 22.49
N ALA A 298 5.31 -7.31 21.43
CA ALA A 298 6.26 -8.43 21.55
C ALA A 298 7.51 -8.05 22.35
N TYR A 299 8.03 -6.84 22.16
CA TYR A 299 9.17 -6.33 22.94
C TYR A 299 8.84 -6.25 24.44
N ASN A 300 7.67 -5.71 24.78
CA ASN A 300 7.20 -5.58 26.17
C ASN A 300 6.83 -6.92 26.80
N ALA A 301 6.32 -7.86 26.00
CA ALA A 301 6.14 -9.25 26.41
C ALA A 301 7.46 -10.04 26.53
N ARG A 302 8.57 -9.46 26.02
CA ARG A 302 9.89 -10.11 25.92
C ARG A 302 9.84 -11.41 25.11
N ASP A 303 8.95 -11.48 24.13
CA ASP A 303 8.81 -12.61 23.23
C ASP A 303 9.73 -12.42 22.02
N ILE A 304 10.86 -13.15 22.00
CA ILE A 304 11.86 -13.02 20.94
C ILE A 304 11.34 -13.47 19.57
N ASP A 305 10.46 -14.48 19.52
CA ASP A 305 10.00 -15.03 18.26
C ASP A 305 8.92 -14.14 17.65
N ALA A 306 7.97 -13.66 18.47
CA ALA A 306 7.00 -12.66 18.04
C ALA A 306 7.68 -11.34 17.65
N PHE A 307 8.73 -10.93 18.38
CA PHE A 307 9.48 -9.71 18.08
C PHE A 307 10.15 -9.81 16.71
N LEU A 308 10.92 -10.88 16.47
CA LEU A 308 11.62 -11.09 15.20
C LEU A 308 10.66 -11.36 14.03
N ALA A 309 9.45 -11.86 14.28
CA ALA A 309 8.45 -12.08 13.23
C ALA A 309 8.02 -10.77 12.55
N THR A 310 8.08 -9.63 13.25
CA THR A 310 7.70 -8.31 12.69
C THR A 310 8.74 -7.71 11.75
N TYR A 311 9.97 -8.23 11.76
CA TYR A 311 11.06 -7.72 10.92
C TYR A 311 11.18 -8.49 9.60
N ASN A 312 11.80 -7.86 8.60
CA ASN A 312 12.28 -8.55 7.41
C ASN A 312 13.57 -9.32 7.75
N ASP A 313 13.82 -10.43 7.07
CA ASP A 313 14.97 -11.30 7.34
C ASP A 313 16.29 -10.57 7.10
N ASP A 314 16.31 -9.62 6.16
CA ASP A 314 17.45 -8.76 5.81
C ASP A 314 17.38 -7.34 6.42
N VAL A 315 16.60 -7.15 7.49
CA VAL A 315 16.40 -5.84 8.17
C VAL A 315 17.72 -5.09 8.37
N LEU A 316 17.73 -3.79 8.08
CA LEU A 316 18.89 -2.93 8.29
C LEU A 316 18.67 -1.99 9.48
N ILE A 317 19.63 -1.95 10.40
CA ILE A 317 19.57 -1.11 11.59
C ILE A 317 20.62 -0.01 11.48
N TYR A 318 20.20 1.24 11.70
CA TYR A 318 21.03 2.43 11.57
C TYR A 318 21.05 3.26 12.85
N ASP A 319 22.18 3.91 13.11
CA ASP A 319 22.19 5.17 13.86
C ASP A 319 22.07 6.32 12.84
N TYR A 320 21.20 7.27 13.14
CA TYR A 320 21.03 8.48 12.34
C TYR A 320 22.35 9.27 12.29
N PRO A 321 22.75 9.85 11.14
CA PRO A 321 22.00 9.97 9.89
C PRO A 321 21.89 8.69 9.04
N ASN A 322 22.99 7.95 8.89
CA ASN A 322 23.09 6.87 7.91
C ASN A 322 24.18 5.83 8.26
N THR A 323 24.54 5.70 9.54
CA THR A 323 25.55 4.74 9.99
C THR A 323 24.92 3.38 10.24
N VAL A 324 25.28 2.38 9.44
CA VAL A 324 24.79 0.99 9.63
C VAL A 324 25.37 0.42 10.93
N ARG A 325 24.50 -0.09 11.81
CA ARG A 325 24.90 -0.83 13.02
C ARG A 325 25.06 -2.31 12.74
N TYR A 326 24.06 -2.92 12.09
CA TYR A 326 24.08 -4.32 11.66
C TYR A 326 22.95 -4.61 10.67
N LYS A 327 23.00 -5.80 10.05
CA LYS A 327 22.02 -6.29 9.08
C LYS A 327 21.53 -7.70 9.48
N GLY A 328 20.23 -7.90 9.30
CA GLY A 328 19.55 -9.19 9.35
C GLY A 328 19.09 -9.61 10.74
N LYS A 329 18.06 -10.47 10.78
CA LYS A 329 17.53 -11.03 12.03
C LYS A 329 18.54 -11.90 12.76
N GLU A 330 19.38 -12.60 12.03
CA GLU A 330 20.45 -13.44 12.59
C GLU A 330 21.39 -12.62 13.48
N ALA A 331 21.76 -11.40 13.06
CA ALA A 331 22.56 -10.49 13.88
C ALA A 331 21.75 -9.86 15.01
N MET A 332 20.44 -9.68 14.82
CA MET A 332 19.54 -9.08 15.80
C MET A 332 19.24 -10.01 16.99
N ARG A 333 19.03 -11.30 16.73
CA ARG A 333 18.52 -12.27 17.72
C ARG A 333 19.38 -12.36 18.99
N PRO A 334 20.71 -12.55 18.93
CA PRO A 334 21.52 -12.75 20.14
C PRO A 334 21.46 -11.54 21.09
N TYR A 335 21.39 -10.32 20.54
CA TYR A 335 21.29 -9.10 21.33
C TYR A 335 19.96 -9.02 22.11
N TYR A 336 18.83 -9.18 21.41
CA TYR A 336 17.52 -9.07 22.05
C TYR A 336 17.18 -10.27 22.92
N ASP A 337 17.56 -11.49 22.54
CA ASP A 337 17.36 -12.69 23.36
C ASP A 337 18.07 -12.55 24.72
N LYS A 338 19.34 -12.11 24.70
CA LYS A 338 20.08 -11.80 25.93
C LYS A 338 19.42 -10.67 26.73
N LYS A 339 18.95 -9.61 26.06
CA LYS A 339 18.30 -8.47 26.72
C LYS A 339 16.99 -8.89 27.39
N PHE A 340 16.15 -9.65 26.70
CA PHE A 340 14.86 -10.15 27.18
C PHE A 340 15.03 -11.09 28.38
N LYS A 341 16.05 -11.96 28.37
CA LYS A 341 16.36 -12.84 29.51
C LYS A 341 16.91 -12.09 30.72
N ASN A 342 17.76 -11.09 30.52
CA ASN A 342 18.51 -10.45 31.60
C ASN A 342 17.82 -9.21 32.20
N GLN A 343 16.73 -8.72 31.61
CA GLN A 343 16.08 -7.47 32.00
C GLN A 343 14.61 -7.74 32.38
N PRO A 344 14.34 -8.20 33.62
CA PRO A 344 12.99 -8.58 34.04
C PRO A 344 12.03 -7.39 34.18
N ASN A 345 12.54 -6.16 34.23
CA ASN A 345 11.77 -4.92 34.21
C ASN A 345 11.84 -4.19 32.85
N LEU A 346 12.28 -4.87 31.79
CA LEU A 346 12.31 -4.29 30.45
C LEU A 346 10.91 -3.87 30.02
N PHE A 347 10.75 -2.60 29.71
CA PHE A 347 9.49 -2.02 29.24
C PHE A 347 9.76 -0.82 28.35
N CYS A 348 9.05 -0.69 27.25
CA CYS A 348 9.07 0.46 26.35
C CYS A 348 7.69 1.12 26.34
N GLU A 349 7.69 2.42 26.59
CA GLU A 349 6.52 3.29 26.50
C GLU A 349 6.68 4.22 25.28
N ILE A 350 5.65 4.33 24.45
CA ILE A 350 5.63 5.28 23.33
C ILE A 350 4.98 6.57 23.79
N LYS A 351 5.73 7.66 23.74
CA LYS A 351 5.22 8.98 24.14
C LYS A 351 4.51 9.70 23.00
N HIS A 352 5.07 9.64 21.81
CA HIS A 352 4.50 10.19 20.59
C HIS A 352 4.75 9.21 19.44
N ARG A 353 3.76 9.11 18.53
CA ARG A 353 3.86 8.31 17.30
C ARG A 353 3.40 9.14 16.12
N ILE A 354 4.24 9.20 15.08
CA ILE A 354 3.93 9.83 13.79
C ILE A 354 3.91 8.74 12.72
N VAL A 355 2.90 8.74 11.85
CA VAL A 355 2.74 7.76 10.77
C VAL A 355 2.64 8.49 9.43
N LEU A 356 3.52 8.18 8.49
CA LEU A 356 3.49 8.75 7.15
C LEU A 356 3.89 7.71 6.10
N GLY A 357 2.99 7.41 5.17
CA GLY A 357 3.25 6.44 4.11
C GLY A 357 3.63 5.07 4.67
N ASN A 358 4.85 4.61 4.40
CA ASN A 358 5.38 3.34 4.91
C ASN A 358 6.28 3.49 6.15
N LYS A 359 6.20 4.64 6.85
CA LYS A 359 7.07 4.97 7.98
C LYS A 359 6.29 5.23 9.25
N VAL A 360 6.89 4.84 10.36
CA VAL A 360 6.42 5.13 11.72
C VAL A 360 7.59 5.72 12.50
N ILE A 361 7.35 6.81 13.21
CA ILE A 361 8.33 7.46 14.06
C ILE A 361 7.81 7.42 15.49
N ASP A 362 8.52 6.72 16.36
CA ASP A 362 8.17 6.60 17.77
C ASP A 362 9.18 7.35 18.63
N GLU A 363 8.68 8.19 19.54
CA GLU A 363 9.44 8.63 20.70
C GLU A 363 9.31 7.61 21.82
N GLU A 364 10.36 6.83 22.03
CA GLU A 364 10.39 5.68 22.94
C GLU A 364 11.08 6.02 24.26
N TYR A 365 10.47 5.57 25.35
CA TYR A 365 11.06 5.56 26.69
C TYR A 365 11.23 4.12 27.15
N VAL A 366 12.47 3.63 27.07
CA VAL A 366 12.85 2.28 27.42
C VAL A 366 13.37 2.24 28.86
N THR A 367 12.66 1.53 29.72
CA THR A 367 13.04 1.22 31.10
C THR A 367 13.71 -0.15 31.15
N TYR A 368 14.87 -0.25 31.80
CA TYR A 368 15.56 -1.51 32.08
C TYR A 368 16.60 -1.31 33.18
N SER A 369 16.77 -2.30 34.07
CA SER A 369 17.54 -2.12 35.31
C SER A 369 17.09 -0.82 36.02
N ASP A 370 18.00 0.02 36.48
CA ASP A 370 17.68 1.33 37.08
C ASP A 370 17.76 2.50 36.07
N ARG A 371 17.68 2.20 34.77
CA ARG A 371 17.82 3.19 33.69
C ARG A 371 16.51 3.43 32.97
N LYS A 372 16.26 4.69 32.63
CA LYS A 372 15.25 5.12 31.66
C LYS A 372 15.96 5.82 30.50
N VAL A 373 15.85 5.25 29.31
CA VAL A 373 16.50 5.76 28.09
C VAL A 373 15.42 6.26 27.14
N ARG A 374 15.57 7.51 26.71
CA ARG A 374 14.77 8.10 25.64
C ARG A 374 15.46 7.84 24.30
N VAL A 375 14.72 7.48 23.25
CA VAL A 375 15.24 7.28 21.89
C VAL A 375 14.14 7.56 20.87
N ILE A 376 14.48 8.06 19.69
CA ILE A 376 13.53 8.10 18.57
C ILE A 376 13.86 6.96 17.61
N SER A 377 12.85 6.20 17.23
CA SER A 377 12.96 5.12 16.26
C SER A 377 12.16 5.47 15.01
N ILE A 378 12.83 5.53 13.86
CA ILE A 378 12.19 5.68 12.55
C ILE A 378 12.15 4.29 11.90
N TYR A 379 10.97 3.69 11.85
CA TYR A 379 10.70 2.41 11.21
C TYR A 379 10.35 2.62 9.73
N GLU A 380 10.95 1.83 8.83
CA GLU A 380 10.52 1.73 7.43
C GLU A 380 9.96 0.33 7.16
N ILE A 381 8.68 0.28 6.76
CA ILE A 381 7.94 -0.95 6.50
C ILE A 381 8.02 -1.28 5.01
N LYS A 382 8.26 -2.54 4.69
CA LYS A 382 8.20 -3.08 3.33
C LYS A 382 7.62 -4.48 3.39
N ASN A 383 6.62 -4.75 2.54
CA ASN A 383 5.96 -6.05 2.45
C ASN A 383 5.49 -6.57 3.82
N GLY A 384 4.73 -5.74 4.56
CA GLY A 384 4.14 -6.13 5.85
C GLY A 384 5.14 -6.32 7.00
N LYS A 385 6.43 -6.00 6.81
CA LYS A 385 7.49 -6.20 7.79
C LYS A 385 8.40 -4.98 7.92
N ILE A 386 9.00 -4.79 9.09
CA ILE A 386 9.99 -3.75 9.35
C ILE A 386 11.28 -4.10 8.59
N ALA A 387 11.58 -3.36 7.54
CA ALA A 387 12.78 -3.55 6.73
C ALA A 387 13.95 -2.67 7.19
N LYS A 388 13.67 -1.57 7.89
CA LYS A 388 14.69 -0.68 8.41
C LYS A 388 14.27 -0.05 9.73
N VAL A 389 15.25 0.18 10.61
CA VAL A 389 15.10 1.05 11.78
C VAL A 389 16.26 2.02 11.82
N THR A 390 15.98 3.31 11.96
CA THR A 390 16.99 4.34 12.19
C THR A 390 16.77 4.97 13.55
N PHE A 391 17.78 4.90 14.42
CA PHE A 391 17.72 5.46 15.77
C PHE A 391 18.31 6.88 15.81
N ILE A 392 17.59 7.83 16.40
CA ILE A 392 18.14 9.11 16.86
C ILE A 392 18.27 9.02 18.38
N ARG A 393 19.47 9.32 18.89
CA ARG A 393 19.81 9.19 20.30
C ARG A 393 19.80 10.55 21.01
N PRO A 394 19.50 10.58 22.30
CA PRO A 394 19.44 11.82 23.06
C PRO A 394 20.83 12.45 23.19
N GLN A 395 20.84 13.78 23.13
CA GLN A 395 21.93 14.60 23.65
C GLN A 395 21.42 15.13 25.00
N TYR A 396 22.07 14.73 26.09
CA TYR A 396 21.59 15.03 27.45
C TYR A 396 21.90 16.48 27.85
N ASP A 397 21.27 17.45 27.17
CA ASP A 397 21.31 18.87 27.50
C ASP A 397 19.95 19.53 27.22
N ASN A 398 19.20 19.80 28.29
CA ASN A 398 17.86 20.40 28.22
C ASN A 398 17.89 21.84 27.66
N ALA A 399 19.00 22.57 27.78
CA ALA A 399 19.12 23.91 27.24
C ALA A 399 19.13 23.90 25.70
N ILE A 400 19.76 22.88 25.11
CA ILE A 400 19.79 22.68 23.66
C ILE A 400 18.37 22.45 23.13
N GLU A 401 17.57 21.59 23.76
CA GLU A 401 16.20 21.30 23.29
C GLU A 401 15.33 22.56 23.28
N LYS A 402 15.40 23.39 24.33
CA LYS A 402 14.63 24.64 24.41
C LYS A 402 15.05 25.65 23.34
N SER A 403 16.36 25.81 23.11
CA SER A 403 16.88 26.69 22.07
C SER A 403 16.47 26.20 20.68
N THR A 404 16.64 24.90 20.42
CA THR A 404 16.28 24.22 19.17
C THR A 404 14.80 24.41 18.84
N LEU A 405 13.92 24.19 19.82
CA LEU A 405 12.48 24.39 19.68
C LEU A 405 12.16 25.84 19.25
N SER A 406 12.73 26.83 19.92
CA SER A 406 12.48 28.25 19.62
C SER A 406 12.89 28.65 18.20
N ILE A 407 13.93 28.04 17.65
CA ILE A 407 14.40 28.33 16.28
C ILE A 407 13.43 27.77 15.25
N VAL A 408 12.95 26.54 15.47
CA VAL A 408 11.96 25.90 14.57
C VAL A 408 10.60 26.60 14.67
N ASP A 409 10.20 27.09 15.85
CA ASP A 409 9.00 27.92 16.00
C ASP A 409 9.09 29.22 15.17
N LYS A 410 10.22 29.93 15.25
CA LYS A 410 10.44 31.14 14.42
C LYS A 410 10.37 30.83 12.92
N GLN A 411 10.88 29.68 12.52
CA GLN A 411 10.85 29.23 11.12
C GLN A 411 9.40 28.97 10.67
N LEU A 412 8.60 28.30 11.50
CA LEU A 412 7.18 28.03 11.24
C LEU A 412 6.36 29.32 11.18
N ASP A 413 6.60 30.26 12.11
CA ASP A 413 5.93 31.56 12.12
C ASP A 413 6.22 32.33 10.83
N ALA A 414 7.49 32.42 10.43
CA ALA A 414 7.91 33.07 9.19
C ALA A 414 7.32 32.38 7.94
N TYR A 415 7.22 31.04 7.96
CA TYR A 415 6.56 30.28 6.89
C TYR A 415 5.08 30.66 6.76
N ASN A 416 4.36 30.69 7.89
CA ASN A 416 2.94 30.97 7.95
C ASN A 416 2.60 32.43 7.65
N THR A 417 3.48 33.38 7.99
CA THR A 417 3.35 34.78 7.59
C THR A 417 3.84 35.04 6.17
N ARG A 418 4.45 34.03 5.52
CA ARG A 418 5.06 34.11 4.18
C ARG A 418 6.19 35.15 4.09
N ASP A 419 6.88 35.39 5.20
CA ASP A 419 8.02 36.29 5.25
C ASP A 419 9.29 35.54 4.83
N ILE A 420 9.69 35.72 3.57
CA ILE A 420 10.84 35.00 3.00
C ILE A 420 12.16 35.37 3.67
N ASP A 421 12.34 36.61 4.11
CA ASP A 421 13.59 37.04 4.71
C ASP A 421 13.69 36.56 6.16
N ALA A 422 12.60 36.63 6.93
CA ALA A 422 12.54 36.03 8.26
C ALA A 422 12.70 34.50 8.20
N PHE A 423 12.10 33.85 7.20
CA PHE A 423 12.18 32.41 6.99
C PHE A 423 13.63 31.98 6.75
N VAL A 424 14.29 32.61 5.78
CA VAL A 424 15.68 32.32 5.42
C VAL A 424 16.66 32.62 6.56
N ALA A 425 16.39 33.66 7.36
CA ALA A 425 17.23 34.03 8.51
C ALA A 425 17.33 32.93 9.58
N THR A 426 16.36 32.02 9.65
CA THR A 426 16.37 30.87 10.59
C THR A 426 17.36 29.77 10.19
N TYR A 427 17.89 29.80 8.97
CA TYR A 427 18.79 28.79 8.43
C TYR A 427 20.25 29.24 8.42
N THR A 428 21.20 28.31 8.54
CA THR A 428 22.61 28.59 8.25
C THR A 428 22.78 28.94 6.77
N GLU A 429 23.80 29.72 6.42
CA GLU A 429 24.07 30.09 5.02
C GLU A 429 24.32 28.87 4.14
N ASP A 430 24.90 27.81 4.71
CA ASP A 430 25.23 26.53 4.08
C ASP A 430 24.18 25.43 4.31
N ILE A 431 22.95 25.80 4.70
CA ILE A 431 21.82 24.88 4.93
C ILE A 431 21.73 23.80 3.86
N LYS A 432 21.63 22.54 4.28
CA LYS A 432 21.47 21.39 3.37
C LYS A 432 20.10 20.75 3.53
N VAL A 433 19.43 20.54 2.40
CA VAL A 433 18.08 19.96 2.35
C VAL A 433 18.11 18.60 1.65
N TYR A 434 17.45 17.62 2.25
CA TYR A 434 17.43 16.23 1.81
C TYR A 434 16.02 15.65 1.80
N ASN A 435 15.82 14.60 1.02
CA ASN A 435 14.79 13.60 1.28
C ASN A 435 15.36 12.49 2.14
N PHE A 436 14.59 11.97 3.09
CA PHE A 436 14.98 10.83 3.90
C PHE A 436 15.26 9.59 3.00
N PRO A 437 16.32 8.81 3.27
CA PRO A 437 17.28 8.91 4.36
C PRO A 437 18.58 9.60 3.91
N TYR A 438 18.55 10.87 3.50
CA TYR A 438 19.72 11.65 3.01
C TYR A 438 19.99 11.62 1.50
N LYS A 439 18.95 11.55 0.68
CA LYS A 439 19.05 11.92 -0.74
C LYS A 439 19.10 13.45 -0.85
N PHE A 440 20.26 14.01 -1.22
CA PHE A 440 20.46 15.45 -1.36
C PHE A 440 19.46 16.08 -2.36
N LEU A 441 18.93 17.25 -2.01
CA LEU A 441 18.07 18.05 -2.87
C LEU A 441 18.77 19.32 -3.32
N TYR A 442 19.12 20.19 -2.38
CA TYR A 442 19.79 21.47 -2.64
C TYR A 442 20.46 22.01 -1.37
N GLU A 443 21.27 23.06 -1.53
CA GLU A 443 21.90 23.78 -0.43
C GLU A 443 21.83 25.29 -0.59
N GLY A 444 21.94 26.01 0.52
CA GLY A 444 22.11 27.45 0.56
C GLY A 444 20.84 28.30 0.46
N HIS A 445 20.93 29.52 0.98
CA HIS A 445 19.83 30.49 1.05
C HIS A 445 19.26 30.86 -0.33
N GLU A 446 20.10 30.97 -1.35
CA GLU A 446 19.65 31.30 -2.71
C GLU A 446 18.62 30.30 -3.25
N ASN A 447 18.87 29.00 -3.03
CA ASN A 447 17.96 27.94 -3.46
C ASN A 447 16.65 27.93 -2.64
N ILE A 448 16.72 28.23 -1.34
CA ILE A 448 15.52 28.42 -0.51
C ILE A 448 14.71 29.60 -1.05
N LYS A 449 15.32 30.79 -1.24
CA LYS A 449 14.64 31.98 -1.76
C LYS A 449 13.99 31.69 -3.12
N LYS A 450 14.74 31.09 -4.03
CA LYS A 450 14.24 30.72 -5.37
C LYS A 450 13.04 29.77 -5.30
N GLY A 451 13.06 28.79 -4.39
CA GLY A 451 11.98 27.81 -4.22
C GLY A 451 10.73 28.38 -3.54
N TYR A 452 10.90 29.22 -2.51
CA TYR A 452 9.79 29.66 -1.66
C TYR A 452 9.19 31.02 -2.04
N THR A 453 9.94 31.96 -2.64
CA THR A 453 9.39 33.30 -2.95
C THR A 453 8.15 33.23 -3.85
N SER A 454 8.22 32.48 -4.96
CA SER A 454 7.07 32.33 -5.85
C SER A 454 5.93 31.55 -5.19
N PHE A 455 6.26 30.54 -4.38
CA PHE A 455 5.28 29.74 -3.66
C PHE A 455 4.48 30.56 -2.64
N PHE A 456 5.17 31.39 -1.85
CA PHE A 456 4.58 32.32 -0.89
C PHE A 456 3.67 33.34 -1.58
N ASN A 457 4.14 33.96 -2.67
CA ASN A 457 3.35 34.96 -3.40
C ASN A 457 2.06 34.38 -4.03
N ASN A 458 2.09 33.11 -4.43
CA ASN A 458 1.00 32.48 -5.17
C ASN A 458 0.08 31.58 -4.32
N THR A 459 0.33 31.46 -3.01
CA THR A 459 -0.46 30.60 -2.11
C THR A 459 -1.07 31.42 -0.97
N PRO A 460 -2.16 32.19 -1.24
CA PRO A 460 -2.74 33.11 -0.27
C PRO A 460 -3.39 32.40 0.94
N ASP A 461 -3.69 31.11 0.83
CA ASP A 461 -4.24 30.28 1.90
C ASP A 461 -3.18 29.37 2.56
N LEU A 462 -1.89 29.61 2.29
CA LEU A 462 -0.80 28.83 2.87
C LEU A 462 -0.88 28.82 4.39
N ASN A 463 -0.97 27.64 4.97
CA ASN A 463 -0.91 27.46 6.42
C ASN A 463 -0.34 26.08 6.77
N CYS A 464 0.70 26.05 7.60
CA CYS A 464 1.24 24.87 8.23
C CYS A 464 0.79 24.81 9.69
N LYS A 465 0.21 23.67 10.09
CA LYS A 465 -0.08 23.34 11.48
C LYS A 465 0.71 22.11 11.89
N ILE A 466 1.37 22.16 13.03
CA ILE A 466 2.09 21.01 13.57
C ILE A 466 1.09 20.13 14.34
N LYS A 467 0.93 18.88 13.89
CA LYS A 467 0.07 17.89 14.54
C LYS A 467 0.78 17.22 15.71
N ASN A 468 2.04 16.87 15.51
CA ASN A 468 2.91 16.25 16.50
C ASN A 468 4.32 16.83 16.35
N ARG A 469 5.00 17.03 17.47
CA ARG A 469 6.39 17.47 17.51
C ARG A 469 7.19 16.60 18.48
N ILE A 470 8.34 16.12 18.02
CA ILE A 470 9.30 15.40 18.85
C ILE A 470 10.62 16.18 18.84
N VAL A 471 11.16 16.51 20.03
CA VAL A 471 12.43 17.23 20.17
C VAL A 471 13.44 16.32 20.86
N MET A 472 14.65 16.17 20.31
CA MET A 472 15.72 15.37 20.89
C MET A 472 17.07 16.05 20.68
N GLY A 473 17.58 16.68 21.73
CA GLY A 473 18.77 17.53 21.63
C GLY A 473 18.60 18.62 20.57
N ASN A 474 19.50 18.64 19.59
CA ASN A 474 19.46 19.60 18.48
C ASN A 474 18.57 19.18 17.30
N VAL A 475 17.76 18.13 17.46
CA VAL A 475 16.88 17.59 16.41
C VAL A 475 15.42 17.87 16.76
N VAL A 476 14.64 18.33 15.78
CA VAL A 476 13.17 18.46 15.86
C VAL A 476 12.54 17.66 14.73
N ILE A 477 11.49 16.90 15.03
CA ILE A 477 10.69 16.19 14.05
C ILE A 477 9.26 16.73 14.14
N ASP A 478 8.78 17.32 13.05
CA ASP A 478 7.44 17.87 12.96
C ASP A 478 6.58 17.04 12.00
N GLU A 479 5.40 16.64 12.46
CA GLU A 479 4.31 16.22 11.60
C GLU A 479 3.53 17.46 11.15
N GLU A 480 3.76 17.87 9.92
CA GLU A 480 3.20 19.07 9.33
C GLU A 480 1.88 18.76 8.62
N PHE A 481 0.86 19.57 8.88
CA PHE A 481 -0.39 19.59 8.13
C PHE A 481 -0.49 20.91 7.37
N LEU A 482 -0.36 20.81 6.05
CA LEU A 482 -0.25 21.95 5.15
C LEU A 482 -1.58 22.18 4.44
N THR A 483 -2.05 23.42 4.42
CA THR A 483 -3.14 23.90 3.54
C THR A 483 -2.52 24.72 2.42
N ILE A 484 -2.75 24.30 1.18
CA ILE A 484 -2.18 24.89 -0.03
C ILE A 484 -3.26 24.85 -1.12
N ASN A 485 -3.71 26.00 -1.61
CA ASN A 485 -4.69 26.09 -2.69
C ASN A 485 -5.96 25.26 -2.45
N LYS A 486 -6.49 25.33 -1.22
CA LYS A 486 -7.67 24.62 -0.68
C LYS A 486 -7.49 23.11 -0.58
N GLN A 487 -6.27 22.62 -0.75
CA GLN A 487 -5.92 21.21 -0.59
C GLN A 487 -5.10 21.02 0.67
N HIS A 488 -5.22 19.83 1.25
CA HIS A 488 -4.54 19.45 2.49
C HIS A 488 -3.48 18.40 2.21
N TYR A 489 -2.31 18.61 2.78
CA TYR A 489 -1.16 17.72 2.66
C TYR A 489 -0.63 17.39 4.06
N SER A 490 -0.04 16.21 4.21
CA SER A 490 0.73 15.85 5.40
C SER A 490 2.17 15.58 5.00
N ALA A 491 3.10 16.09 5.78
CA ALA A 491 4.54 15.89 5.60
C ALA A 491 5.19 15.68 6.96
N VAL A 492 6.39 15.10 6.95
CA VAL A 492 7.23 15.10 8.16
C VAL A 492 8.58 15.72 7.83
N ALA A 493 9.00 16.69 8.64
CA ALA A 493 10.27 17.38 8.50
C ALA A 493 11.15 17.10 9.73
N ILE A 494 12.41 16.71 9.49
CA ILE A 494 13.43 16.59 10.53
C ILE A 494 14.41 17.76 10.38
N TYR A 495 14.49 18.60 11.40
CA TYR A 495 15.40 19.75 11.48
C TYR A 495 16.60 19.39 12.35
N GLU A 496 17.82 19.68 11.90
CA GLU A 496 19.03 19.64 12.73
C GLU A 496 19.53 21.09 12.93
N VAL A 497 19.57 21.53 14.18
CA VAL A 497 20.01 22.88 14.56
C VAL A 497 21.49 22.88 14.95
N LYS A 498 22.21 23.91 14.52
CA LYS A 498 23.60 24.17 14.90
C LYS A 498 23.81 25.68 15.02
N ASN A 499 24.48 26.11 16.08
CA ASN A 499 24.80 27.54 16.33
C ASN A 499 23.57 28.45 16.16
N GLU A 500 22.47 28.08 16.82
CA GLU A 500 21.19 28.81 16.82
C GLU A 500 20.49 28.97 15.46
N LYS A 501 20.85 28.15 14.47
CA LYS A 501 20.23 28.14 13.15
C LYS A 501 19.97 26.71 12.67
N ILE A 502 18.98 26.52 11.81
CA ILE A 502 18.72 25.25 11.16
C ILE A 502 19.82 25.02 10.12
N ALA A 503 20.61 23.97 10.30
CA ALA A 503 21.71 23.61 9.40
C ALA A 503 21.34 22.47 8.45
N LYS A 504 20.29 21.70 8.81
CA LYS A 504 19.79 20.62 7.96
C LYS A 504 18.27 20.49 8.03
N VAL A 505 17.66 20.17 6.89
CA VAL A 505 16.26 19.70 6.81
C VAL A 505 16.22 18.38 6.05
N VAL A 506 15.53 17.40 6.61
CA VAL A 506 15.25 16.12 5.94
C VAL A 506 13.74 15.91 5.86
N PHE A 507 13.20 15.89 4.65
CA PHE A 507 11.78 15.62 4.41
C PHE A 507 11.52 14.11 4.30
N ILE A 508 10.48 13.65 4.97
CA ILE A 508 9.89 12.33 4.76
C ILE A 508 8.62 12.51 3.93
N GLN A 509 8.51 11.72 2.86
CA GLN A 509 7.43 11.74 1.87
C GLN A 509 6.81 10.36 1.70
#